data_AF-A0AAV2QFY7-F1
#
_entry.id   AF-A0AAV2QFY7-F1
#
_cell.length_a   1.000
_cell.length_b   1.000
_cell.length_c   1.000
_cell.angle_alpha   90.00
_cell.angle_beta   90.00
_cell.angle_gamma   90.00
#
_symmetry.space_group_name_H-M   'P 1'
#
loop_
_entity.id
_entity.type
_entity.pdbx_description
1 polymer ?
#
loop_
_entity_poly.entity_id
_entity_poly.type
_entity_poly.pdbx_seq_one_letter_code
_entity_poly.pdbx_strand_id
1 'polypeptide(L)'
;GADCGQKNKCTKLKGNCQPKGEDTEECDGVTYTGKKYCKDYKTCHCCVKKEDIKCGQKPKCSKVQGSCQLTEKSCRGLALKGSKYCKSSFCQCCIDNVDEVCGQNVKCTKKGGVCQIKGDTCNGKKLGGKKLCASKSCQCCIED
;
A
#
# COMPACT_ATOMS: atom_id res chain seq x y z
N GLY A 1 3.45 -23.69 -27.82
CA GLY A 1 3.25 -22.89 -26.58
C GLY A 1 4.27 -21.78 -26.52
N ALA A 2 3.96 -20.66 -25.87
CA ALA A 2 4.91 -19.55 -25.71
C ALA A 2 6.12 -19.96 -24.85
N ASP A 3 7.35 -19.63 -25.30
CA ASP A 3 8.58 -19.84 -24.53
C ASP A 3 8.71 -18.76 -23.45
N CYS A 4 8.13 -19.02 -22.28
CA CYS A 4 8.18 -18.11 -21.15
C CYS A 4 9.52 -18.19 -20.40
N GLY A 5 10.61 -17.83 -21.10
CA GLY A 5 11.94 -17.82 -20.51
C GLY A 5 12.02 -16.93 -19.26
N GLN A 6 12.58 -17.51 -18.19
CA GLN A 6 12.74 -16.87 -16.89
C GLN A 6 13.79 -15.74 -16.93
N LYS A 7 13.56 -14.63 -16.21
CA LYS A 7 14.60 -13.63 -15.95
C LYS A 7 14.87 -13.44 -14.48
N ASN A 8 16.09 -12.96 -14.22
CA ASN A 8 16.63 -12.74 -12.88
C ASN A 8 15.72 -11.89 -11.98
N LYS A 9 14.96 -10.93 -12.54
CA LYS A 9 14.03 -10.08 -11.78
C LYS A 9 12.77 -10.82 -11.32
N CYS A 10 12.29 -11.81 -12.08
CA CYS A 10 11.20 -12.69 -11.65
C CYS A 10 11.68 -13.68 -10.60
N THR A 11 12.84 -14.30 -10.82
CA THR A 11 13.47 -15.23 -9.85
C THR A 11 13.77 -14.55 -8.51
N LYS A 12 14.21 -13.28 -8.52
CA LYS A 12 14.41 -12.50 -7.28
C LYS A 12 13.14 -12.24 -6.48
N LEU A 13 11.98 -12.27 -7.13
CA LEU A 13 10.68 -12.19 -6.49
C LEU A 13 10.14 -13.57 -6.12
N LYS A 14 10.92 -14.64 -6.34
CA LYS A 14 10.49 -16.04 -6.28
C LYS A 14 9.27 -16.34 -7.17
N GLY A 15 9.14 -15.59 -8.27
CA GLY A 15 8.08 -15.82 -9.24
C GLY A 15 8.50 -16.79 -10.33
N ASN A 16 7.51 -17.31 -11.05
CA ASN A 16 7.69 -18.13 -12.24
C ASN A 16 7.04 -17.45 -13.45
N CYS A 17 7.70 -17.46 -14.59
CA CYS A 17 7.15 -16.93 -15.83
C CYS A 17 6.12 -17.92 -16.40
N GLN A 18 4.88 -17.47 -16.53
CA GLN A 18 3.76 -18.24 -17.06
C GLN A 18 3.19 -17.55 -18.32
N PRO A 19 2.66 -18.32 -19.28
CA PRO A 19 1.96 -17.76 -20.43
C PRO A 19 0.69 -17.01 -19.97
N LYS A 20 0.29 -16.01 -20.75
CA LYS A 20 -0.96 -15.27 -20.61
C LYS A 20 -1.97 -15.88 -21.57
N GLY A 21 -3.20 -16.09 -21.12
CA GLY A 21 -4.31 -16.53 -21.95
C GLY A 21 -5.52 -16.90 -21.12
N GLU A 22 -6.65 -17.09 -21.78
CA GLU A 22 -7.90 -17.53 -21.16
C GLU A 22 -7.81 -19.02 -20.76
N ASP A 23 -7.03 -19.81 -21.50
CA ASP A 23 -6.80 -21.25 -21.26
C ASP A 23 -5.54 -21.57 -20.41
N THR A 24 -4.97 -20.57 -19.73
CA THR A 24 -3.75 -20.77 -18.90
C THR A 24 -4.09 -20.75 -17.42
N GLU A 25 -3.36 -21.54 -16.63
CA GLU A 25 -3.47 -21.53 -15.16
C GLU A 25 -3.38 -20.09 -14.63
N GLU A 26 -4.41 -19.65 -13.91
CA GLU A 26 -4.44 -18.32 -13.33
C GLU A 26 -3.42 -18.22 -12.19
N CYS A 27 -2.71 -17.09 -12.15
CA CYS A 27 -1.74 -16.83 -11.10
C CYS A 27 -2.44 -16.62 -9.74
N ASP A 28 -2.32 -17.56 -8.80
CA ASP A 28 -2.72 -17.36 -7.41
C ASP A 28 -1.72 -16.46 -6.65
N GLY A 29 -1.74 -15.18 -7.01
CA GLY A 29 -0.91 -14.18 -6.40
C GLY A 29 -0.79 -12.94 -7.25
N VAL A 30 0.44 -12.51 -7.49
CA VAL A 30 0.71 -11.24 -8.13
C VAL A 30 1.42 -11.44 -9.46
N THR A 31 0.86 -10.84 -10.49
CA THR A 31 1.45 -10.81 -11.83
C THR A 31 2.33 -9.57 -12.01
N TYR A 32 3.55 -9.79 -12.46
CA TYR A 32 4.50 -8.75 -12.86
C TYR A 32 4.76 -8.85 -14.36
N THR A 33 4.44 -7.78 -15.09
CA THR A 33 4.63 -7.72 -16.55
C THR A 33 5.80 -6.83 -16.94
N GLY A 34 6.40 -7.11 -18.10
CA GLY A 34 7.45 -6.29 -18.70
C GLY A 34 8.77 -7.03 -18.92
N LYS A 35 9.58 -6.45 -19.83
CA LYS A 35 10.86 -7.01 -20.33
C LYS A 35 11.85 -7.44 -19.24
N LYS A 36 11.75 -6.88 -18.04
CA LYS A 36 12.63 -7.23 -16.92
C LYS A 36 12.27 -8.55 -16.25
N TYR A 37 11.01 -8.98 -16.32
CA TYR A 37 10.54 -10.16 -15.57
C TYR A 37 10.57 -11.45 -16.39
N CYS A 38 10.12 -11.42 -17.64
CA CYS A 38 10.13 -12.57 -18.53
C CYS A 38 10.76 -12.24 -19.89
N LYS A 39 11.26 -13.26 -20.61
CA LYS A 39 11.82 -13.15 -21.96
C LYS A 39 10.76 -12.68 -22.95
N ASP A 40 9.69 -13.43 -23.13
CA ASP A 40 8.53 -13.02 -23.92
C ASP A 40 7.48 -12.31 -23.06
N TYR A 41 7.79 -11.12 -22.57
CA TYR A 41 6.88 -10.36 -21.68
C TYR A 41 5.55 -9.94 -22.34
N LYS A 42 5.42 -10.07 -23.67
CA LYS A 42 4.18 -9.78 -24.40
C LYS A 42 3.17 -10.90 -24.15
N THR A 43 3.60 -12.15 -24.29
CA THR A 43 2.75 -13.33 -24.10
C THR A 43 2.92 -13.98 -22.72
N CYS A 44 3.85 -13.54 -21.89
CA CYS A 44 4.11 -14.10 -20.56
C CYS A 44 4.10 -13.04 -19.46
N HIS A 45 3.72 -13.44 -18.25
CA HIS A 45 3.85 -12.65 -17.03
C HIS A 45 4.66 -13.44 -15.98
N CYS A 46 5.26 -12.74 -15.03
CA CYS A 46 5.87 -13.36 -13.86
C CYS A 46 4.84 -13.47 -12.75
N CYS A 47 4.44 -14.68 -12.38
CA CYS A 47 3.54 -14.93 -11.25
C CYS A 47 4.35 -15.15 -9.98
N VAL A 48 4.02 -14.41 -8.92
CA VAL A 48 4.58 -14.57 -7.58
C VAL A 48 3.45 -14.99 -6.64
N LYS A 49 3.57 -16.17 -6.03
CA LYS A 49 2.58 -16.67 -5.06
C LYS A 49 2.42 -15.73 -3.88
N LYS A 50 1.22 -15.67 -3.31
CA LYS A 50 0.91 -14.75 -2.18
C LYS A 50 1.86 -14.91 -1.00
N GLU A 51 2.19 -16.14 -0.64
CA GLU A 51 3.11 -16.49 0.46
C GLU A 51 4.54 -15.94 0.27
N ASP A 52 4.96 -15.73 -0.97
CA ASP A 52 6.29 -15.22 -1.30
C ASP A 52 6.35 -13.70 -1.42
N ILE A 53 5.21 -13.01 -1.39
CA ILE A 53 5.16 -11.55 -1.49
C ILE A 53 5.66 -10.92 -0.19
N LYS A 54 6.83 -10.27 -0.26
CA LYS A 54 7.37 -9.52 0.86
C LYS A 54 6.89 -8.07 0.87
N CYS A 55 6.05 -7.73 1.86
CA CYS A 55 5.68 -6.35 2.13
C CYS A 55 6.79 -5.59 2.87
N GLY A 56 7.70 -5.01 2.10
CA GLY A 56 8.78 -4.21 2.67
C GLY A 56 8.26 -2.89 3.25
N GLN A 57 8.63 -2.62 4.50
CA GLN A 57 8.38 -1.38 5.21
C GLN A 57 9.05 -0.18 4.50
N LYS A 58 8.35 0.96 4.38
CA LYS A 58 8.97 2.25 4.01
C LYS A 58 8.88 3.26 5.16
N PRO A 59 9.76 4.28 5.18
CA PRO A 59 9.77 5.30 6.23
C PRO A 59 8.44 6.04 6.41
N LYS A 60 7.66 6.24 5.33
CA LYS A 60 6.36 6.91 5.42
C LYS A 60 5.33 6.10 6.22
N CYS A 61 5.38 4.77 6.14
CA CYS A 61 4.52 3.90 6.95
C CYS A 61 4.98 3.85 8.41
N SER A 62 6.30 3.70 8.65
CA SER A 62 6.84 3.70 10.01
C SER A 62 6.61 5.01 10.77
N LYS A 63 6.62 6.15 10.07
CA LYS A 63 6.37 7.48 10.66
C LYS A 63 4.96 7.66 11.22
N VAL A 64 4.01 6.84 10.81
CA VAL A 64 2.63 6.81 11.31
C VAL A 64 2.38 5.57 12.15
N GLN A 65 3.45 4.96 12.68
CA GLN A 65 3.42 3.71 13.44
C GLN A 65 2.70 2.56 12.72
N GLY A 66 2.64 2.64 11.38
CA GLY A 66 1.97 1.64 10.58
C GLY A 66 2.88 0.46 10.25
N SER A 67 2.25 -0.67 9.96
CA SER A 67 2.89 -1.90 9.51
C SER A 67 2.48 -2.23 8.07
N CYS A 68 3.44 -2.62 7.23
CA CYS A 68 3.15 -3.02 5.85
C CYS A 68 2.67 -4.48 5.79
N GLN A 69 1.46 -4.69 5.27
CA GLN A 69 0.91 -6.01 4.98
C GLN A 69 0.25 -6.07 3.60
N LEU A 70 -0.15 -7.27 3.17
CA LEU A 70 -0.83 -7.45 1.89
C LEU A 70 -2.17 -6.71 1.87
N THR A 71 -2.58 -6.21 0.71
CA THR A 71 -3.85 -5.50 0.54
C THR A 71 -5.07 -6.37 0.78
N GLU A 72 -4.93 -7.69 0.69
CA GLU A 72 -5.99 -8.67 1.02
C GLU A 72 -6.25 -8.80 2.52
N LYS A 73 -5.27 -8.45 3.37
CA LYS A 73 -5.43 -8.49 4.82
C LYS A 73 -6.10 -7.20 5.29
N SER A 74 -7.26 -7.30 5.92
CA SER A 74 -7.93 -6.16 6.54
C SER A 74 -7.05 -5.52 7.62
N CYS A 75 -6.95 -4.18 7.60
CA CYS A 75 -6.41 -3.42 8.71
C CYS A 75 -7.49 -3.32 9.80
N ARG A 76 -7.10 -3.30 11.09
CA ARG A 76 -8.06 -2.99 12.16
C ARG A 76 -8.43 -1.50 12.17
N GLY A 77 -7.47 -0.64 11.84
CA GLY A 77 -7.65 0.80 11.69
C GLY A 77 -7.54 1.26 10.23
N LEU A 78 -6.71 2.29 9.99
CA LEU A 78 -6.59 2.91 8.68
C LEU A 78 -5.65 2.14 7.73
N ALA A 79 -6.10 1.98 6.48
CA ALA A 79 -5.35 1.35 5.40
C ALA A 79 -4.80 2.38 4.40
N LEU A 80 -3.52 2.72 4.51
CA LEU A 80 -2.86 3.60 3.56
C LEU A 80 -2.28 2.80 2.38
N LYS A 81 -2.96 2.86 1.23
CA LYS A 81 -2.55 2.13 0.02
C LYS A 81 -1.46 2.85 -0.77
N GLY A 82 -0.73 2.05 -1.54
CA GLY A 82 0.18 2.52 -2.59
C GLY A 82 1.67 2.39 -2.24
N SER A 83 2.47 2.40 -3.31
CA SER A 83 3.92 2.21 -3.26
C SER A 83 4.67 3.34 -2.53
N LYS A 84 3.99 4.42 -2.12
CA LYS A 84 4.57 5.45 -1.25
C LYS A 84 4.79 4.97 0.19
N TYR A 85 3.98 4.03 0.68
CA TYR A 85 4.03 3.55 2.07
C TYR A 85 4.69 2.19 2.21
N CYS A 86 4.56 1.31 1.21
CA CYS A 86 5.16 -0.02 1.22
C CYS A 86 5.95 -0.28 -0.08
N LYS A 87 6.91 -1.21 -0.07
CA LYS A 87 7.78 -1.52 -1.22
C LYS A 87 7.05 -2.13 -2.43
N SER A 88 5.80 -2.54 -2.26
CA SER A 88 4.97 -3.16 -3.29
C SER A 88 3.60 -2.49 -3.36
N SER A 89 3.01 -2.42 -4.56
CA SER A 89 1.63 -1.94 -4.78
C SER A 89 0.57 -2.88 -4.22
N PHE A 90 0.93 -4.14 -4.01
CA PHE A 90 0.10 -5.19 -3.40
C PHE A 90 0.16 -5.17 -1.88
N CYS A 91 0.87 -4.19 -1.33
CA CYS A 91 0.96 -3.96 0.10
C CYS A 91 0.32 -2.64 0.46
N GLN A 92 -0.30 -2.63 1.62
CA GLN A 92 -0.84 -1.45 2.28
C GLN A 92 -0.18 -1.27 3.63
N CYS A 93 -0.11 -0.01 4.05
CA CYS A 93 0.34 0.34 5.38
C CYS A 93 -0.88 0.42 6.30
N CYS A 94 -0.96 -0.49 7.26
CA CYS A 94 -2.03 -0.54 8.25
C CYS A 94 -1.62 0.17 9.52
N ILE A 95 -2.52 0.99 10.05
CA ILE A 95 -2.30 1.78 11.25
C ILE A 95 -3.42 1.42 12.20
N ASP A 96 -3.11 0.60 13.20
CA ASP A 96 -4.11 0.05 14.13
C ASP A 96 -4.68 1.12 15.07
N ASN A 97 -3.82 2.01 15.60
CA ASN A 97 -4.21 3.02 16.58
C ASN A 97 -4.09 4.44 16.02
N VAL A 98 -5.00 4.82 15.12
CA VAL A 98 -5.00 6.14 14.48
C VAL A 98 -5.12 7.26 15.51
N ASP A 99 -5.93 7.07 16.55
CA ASP A 99 -6.11 8.02 17.65
C ASP A 99 -4.82 8.24 18.45
N GLU A 100 -4.01 7.21 18.70
CA GLU A 100 -2.70 7.38 19.35
C GLU A 100 -1.72 8.14 18.46
N VAL A 101 -1.75 7.87 17.15
CA VAL A 101 -0.84 8.50 16.18
C VAL A 101 -1.15 9.98 15.97
N CYS A 102 -2.43 10.33 15.87
CA CYS A 102 -2.85 11.70 15.61
C CYS A 102 -3.13 12.52 16.86
N GLY A 103 -3.57 11.85 17.93
CA GLY A 103 -4.09 12.46 19.14
C GLY A 103 -5.32 13.32 18.88
N GLN A 104 -6.18 13.45 19.90
CA GLN A 104 -7.07 14.60 19.93
C GLN A 104 -6.25 15.84 20.31
N ASN A 105 -6.40 16.91 19.53
CA ASN A 105 -5.80 18.19 19.87
C ASN A 105 -6.91 19.21 20.02
N VAL A 106 -6.94 19.84 21.19
CA VAL A 106 -7.94 20.82 21.61
C VAL A 106 -8.17 21.91 20.55
N LYS A 107 -7.15 22.27 19.76
CA LYS A 107 -7.28 23.28 18.70
C LYS A 107 -8.11 22.83 17.49
N CYS A 108 -8.02 21.55 17.12
CA CYS A 108 -8.85 20.98 16.06
C CYS A 108 -10.28 20.79 16.56
N THR A 109 -10.44 20.22 17.75
CA THR A 109 -11.75 19.98 18.38
C THR A 109 -12.51 21.28 18.65
N LYS A 110 -11.85 22.35 19.12
CA LYS A 110 -12.46 23.68 19.31
C LYS A 110 -13.01 24.29 18.03
N LYS A 111 -12.54 23.85 16.86
CA LYS A 111 -13.03 24.29 15.55
C LYS A 111 -14.04 23.30 14.96
N GLY A 112 -14.54 22.34 15.75
CA GLY A 112 -15.45 21.29 15.29
C GLY A 112 -14.78 20.22 14.42
N GLY A 113 -13.45 20.14 14.40
CA GLY A 113 -12.72 19.20 13.55
C GLY A 113 -12.19 17.97 14.28
N VAL A 114 -11.88 16.94 13.50
CA VAL A 114 -11.26 15.68 13.91
C VAL A 114 -9.87 15.54 13.28
N CYS A 115 -8.90 15.05 14.05
CA CYS A 115 -7.54 14.81 13.57
C CYS A 115 -7.43 13.47 12.84
N GLN A 116 -7.05 13.52 11.56
CA GLN A 116 -6.91 12.35 10.69
C GLN A 116 -5.50 12.29 10.07
N ILE A 117 -5.04 11.12 9.66
CA ILE A 117 -3.70 10.96 9.06
C ILE A 117 -3.68 11.59 7.67
N LYS A 118 -2.62 12.36 7.37
CA LYS A 118 -2.33 12.92 6.06
C LYS A 118 -2.03 11.78 5.10
N GLY A 119 -3.01 11.40 4.30
CA GLY A 119 -2.83 10.29 3.37
C GLY A 119 -4.12 9.86 2.71
N ASP A 120 -5.22 9.97 3.45
CA ASP A 120 -6.58 9.73 2.99
C ASP A 120 -7.37 11.02 2.86
N THR A 121 -8.41 10.94 2.05
CA THR A 121 -9.37 12.01 1.81
C THR A 121 -9.89 12.50 3.16
N CYS A 122 -9.75 13.80 3.39
CA CYS A 122 -10.33 14.44 4.57
C CYS A 122 -11.85 14.28 4.44
N ASN A 123 -12.53 13.73 5.46
CA ASN A 123 -14.00 13.72 5.50
C ASN A 123 -14.49 15.16 5.72
N GLY A 124 -14.52 15.97 4.66
CA GLY A 124 -14.88 17.38 4.66
C GLY A 124 -13.71 18.33 4.34
N LYS A 125 -13.75 19.53 4.90
CA LYS A 125 -12.76 20.59 4.61
C LYS A 125 -11.55 20.48 5.53
N LYS A 126 -10.38 20.41 4.91
CA LYS A 126 -9.10 20.47 5.61
C LYS A 126 -8.89 21.88 6.18
N LEU A 127 -8.76 21.98 7.50
CA LEU A 127 -8.33 23.21 8.15
C LEU A 127 -6.84 23.46 7.90
N GLY A 128 -6.54 24.61 7.28
CA GLY A 128 -5.19 25.14 7.22
C GLY A 128 -4.74 25.70 8.57
N GLY A 129 -3.59 25.26 9.07
CA GLY A 129 -3.00 25.78 10.31
C GLY A 129 -1.85 24.94 10.85
N LYS A 130 -0.83 25.58 11.42
CA LYS A 130 0.29 24.88 12.09
C LYS A 130 -0.21 24.33 13.44
N LYS A 131 0.13 23.07 13.75
CA LYS A 131 -0.14 22.40 15.05
C LYS A 131 -1.62 22.27 15.43
N LEU A 132 -2.50 21.99 14.48
CA LEU A 132 -3.90 21.66 14.78
C LEU A 132 -4.08 20.24 15.32
N CYS A 133 -3.16 19.32 15.00
CA CYS A 133 -3.11 17.94 15.50
C CYS A 133 -1.77 17.68 16.20
N ALA A 134 -1.69 16.63 17.02
CA ALA A 134 -0.48 16.33 17.80
C ALA A 134 0.71 15.98 16.89
N SER A 135 0.45 15.28 15.77
CA SER A 135 1.46 14.87 14.81
C SER A 135 1.45 15.71 13.53
N LYS A 136 2.64 15.99 12.98
CA LYS A 136 2.81 16.59 11.64
C LYS A 136 2.30 15.69 10.53
N SER A 137 2.21 14.39 10.77
CA SER A 137 1.64 13.41 9.85
C SER A 137 0.11 13.43 9.86
N CYS A 138 -0.52 14.30 10.66
CA CYS A 138 -1.97 14.43 10.77
C CYS A 138 -2.46 15.80 10.30
N GLN A 139 -3.72 15.83 9.88
CA GLN A 139 -4.45 16.99 9.41
C GLN A 139 -5.77 17.09 10.18
N CYS A 140 -6.22 18.32 10.41
CA CYS A 140 -7.52 18.57 11.02
C CYS A 140 -8.57 18.65 9.91
N CYS A 141 -9.61 17.83 10.01
CA CYS A 141 -10.72 17.71 9.09
C CYS A 141 -11.99 18.18 9.79
N ILE A 142 -12.69 19.16 9.23
CA ILE A 142 -14.04 19.52 9.68
C ILE A 142 -15.02 18.92 8.70
N GLU A 143 -16.08 18.31 9.20
CA GLU A 143 -17.25 17.98 8.39
C GLU A 143 -17.89 19.31 7.90
N ASP A 144 -18.35 19.32 6.64
CA ASP A 144 -19.02 20.49 6.05
C ASP A 144 -20.48 20.58 6.50
#